data_AF-A0AAJ2EHC3-F1
#
_entry.id   AF-A0AAJ2EHC3-F1
#
_cell.length_a   1.000
_cell.length_b   1.000
_cell.length_c   1.000
_cell.angle_alpha   90.00
_cell.angle_beta   90.00
_cell.angle_gamma   90.00
#
_symmetry.space_group_name_H-M   'P 1'
#
loop_
_entity.id
_entity.type
_entity.pdbx_description
1 polymer ?
#
loop_
_entity_poly.entity_id
_entity_poly.type
_entity_poly.pdbx_seq_one_letter_code
_entity_poly.pdbx_strand_id
1 'polypeptide(L)'
;MFETAGQLSRVIAIEEHVWTAGLRSALLELGGDETINWSNQQTTNRQLLDVGEERLARMDAMGVDFQVLSITAPGTQQLPPALAVPLARDANDFLADAVRRRPDRFAAFATLPTPAPEAAAEELRRCVDELDFVGAMLFPRTGEKYLDHTSHRPIFEAAAELDVPLYIHPGLPIAAVRDACYSGFSPSTNLMLATGGWGWHAEAGLTALRLILAGTFDRHPSLQLVLGHMGEIGIAPRI
;
A
#
# COMPACT_ATOMS: atom_id res chain seq x y z
N MET A 1 -3.58 -5.92 47.52
CA MET A 1 -4.47 -6.38 46.44
C MET A 1 -4.25 -5.39 45.30
N PHE A 2 -3.40 -5.72 44.33
CA PHE A 2 -3.16 -4.84 43.18
C PHE A 2 -4.28 -5.13 42.17
N GLU A 3 -5.13 -4.14 41.95
CA GLU A 3 -6.17 -4.15 40.94
C GLU A 3 -5.49 -4.07 39.57
N THR A 4 -5.31 -5.20 38.90
CA THR A 4 -4.93 -5.24 37.47
C THR A 4 -6.18 -5.10 36.62
N ALA A 5 -6.79 -3.92 36.63
CA ALA A 5 -7.75 -3.52 35.61
C ALA A 5 -7.05 -2.64 34.57
N GLY A 6 -6.02 -3.19 33.93
CA GLY A 6 -5.46 -2.61 32.71
C GLY A 6 -6.38 -2.97 31.55
N GLN A 7 -7.32 -2.09 31.24
CA GLN A 7 -8.12 -2.17 30.02
C GLN A 7 -7.12 -2.28 28.84
N LEU A 8 -7.06 -3.45 28.19
CA LEU A 8 -6.18 -3.65 27.04
C LEU A 8 -6.48 -2.55 26.02
N SER A 9 -5.45 -1.80 25.65
CA SER A 9 -5.51 -0.74 24.65
C SER A 9 -6.00 -1.33 23.33
N ARG A 10 -6.96 -0.66 22.67
CA ARG A 10 -7.44 -1.04 21.33
C ARG A 10 -6.27 -1.20 20.35
N VAL A 11 -6.14 -2.37 19.73
CA VAL A 11 -5.11 -2.68 18.73
C VAL A 11 -5.65 -2.37 17.34
N ILE A 12 -5.02 -1.40 16.67
CA ILE A 12 -5.34 -1.00 15.29
C ILE A 12 -4.15 -1.36 14.40
N ALA A 13 -4.37 -2.28 13.45
CA ALA A 13 -3.36 -2.67 12.48
C ALA A 13 -3.58 -1.91 11.15
N ILE A 14 -2.52 -1.34 10.56
CA ILE A 14 -2.63 -0.34 9.48
C ILE A 14 -1.92 -0.71 8.17
N GLU A 15 -1.37 -1.91 8.05
CA GLU A 15 -0.74 -2.44 6.82
C GLU A 15 -1.38 -3.80 6.47
N GLU A 16 -2.71 -3.83 6.38
CA GLU A 16 -3.45 -5.08 6.28
C GLU A 16 -3.90 -5.34 4.85
N HIS A 17 -3.18 -6.23 4.16
CA HIS A 17 -3.36 -6.42 2.74
C HIS A 17 -4.57 -7.27 2.36
N VAL A 18 -5.17 -6.90 1.23
CA VAL A 18 -6.20 -7.62 0.51
C VAL A 18 -5.91 -7.67 -0.99
N TRP A 19 -6.64 -8.50 -1.72
CA TRP A 19 -6.65 -8.54 -3.18
C TRP A 19 -8.07 -8.50 -3.72
N THR A 20 -8.24 -8.01 -4.94
CA THR A 20 -9.42 -8.32 -5.78
C THR A 20 -9.06 -9.26 -6.92
N ALA A 21 -9.98 -10.18 -7.25
CA ALA A 21 -9.77 -11.14 -8.32
C ALA A 21 -9.52 -10.48 -9.69
N GLY A 22 -10.22 -9.37 -9.97
CA GLY A 22 -10.06 -8.60 -11.21
C GLY A 22 -8.66 -8.01 -11.35
N LEU A 23 -8.18 -7.29 -10.33
CA LEU A 23 -6.84 -6.70 -10.34
C LEU A 23 -5.75 -7.77 -10.46
N ARG A 24 -5.89 -8.87 -9.71
CA ARG A 24 -4.97 -10.01 -9.79
C ARG A 24 -4.83 -10.54 -11.20
N SER A 25 -5.98 -10.77 -11.85
CA SER A 25 -6.01 -11.37 -13.19
C SER A 25 -5.34 -10.46 -14.21
N ALA A 26 -5.64 -9.15 -14.17
CA ALA A 26 -5.02 -8.17 -15.06
C ALA A 26 -3.49 -8.09 -14.89
N LEU A 27 -2.99 -8.12 -13.64
CA LEU A 27 -1.55 -8.12 -13.37
C LEU A 27 -0.85 -9.37 -13.90
N LEU A 28 -1.46 -10.55 -13.71
CA LEU A 28 -0.91 -11.81 -14.21
C LEU A 28 -0.90 -11.87 -15.75
N GLU A 29 -1.92 -11.34 -16.41
CA GLU A 29 -1.99 -11.27 -17.87
C GLU A 29 -0.89 -10.40 -18.49
N LEU A 30 -0.40 -9.41 -17.75
CA LEU A 30 0.72 -8.55 -18.17
C LEU A 30 2.11 -9.12 -17.79
N GLY A 31 2.16 -10.38 -17.36
CA GLY A 31 3.39 -11.09 -16.99
C GLY A 31 3.69 -11.11 -15.49
N GLY A 32 3.00 -10.27 -14.71
CA GLY A 32 3.22 -10.11 -13.27
C GLY A 32 4.68 -9.75 -12.92
N ASP A 33 4.98 -9.74 -11.63
CA ASP A 33 6.35 -9.76 -11.13
C ASP A 33 6.52 -10.95 -10.17
N GLU A 34 7.76 -11.20 -9.71
CA GLU A 34 8.01 -12.34 -8.83
C GLU A 34 7.28 -12.25 -7.48
N THR A 35 6.86 -11.05 -7.03
CA THR A 35 6.07 -10.90 -5.79
C THR A 35 4.60 -11.30 -5.98
N ILE A 36 4.03 -11.03 -7.16
CA ILE A 36 2.70 -11.53 -7.54
C ILE A 36 2.70 -13.07 -7.61
N ASN A 37 3.77 -13.66 -8.14
CA ASN A 37 3.92 -15.12 -8.19
C ASN A 37 4.12 -15.75 -6.81
N TRP A 38 4.85 -15.08 -5.91
CA TRP A 38 5.05 -15.57 -4.54
C TRP A 38 3.76 -15.56 -3.72
N SER A 39 2.96 -14.49 -3.83
CA SER A 39 1.66 -14.35 -3.18
C SER A 39 0.57 -15.24 -3.80
N ASN A 40 0.84 -15.88 -4.94
CA ASN A 40 -0.02 -16.86 -5.61
C ASN A 40 -0.04 -18.25 -4.93
N GLN A 41 0.67 -18.45 -3.82
CA GLN A 41 0.52 -19.67 -3.04
C GLN A 41 -0.93 -19.77 -2.51
N GLN A 42 -1.54 -20.96 -2.60
CA GLN A 42 -2.98 -21.17 -2.34
C GLN A 42 -3.44 -20.56 -1.01
N THR A 43 -2.65 -20.74 0.06
CA THR A 43 -2.96 -20.21 1.39
C THR A 43 -2.94 -18.69 1.42
N THR A 44 -1.87 -18.07 0.90
CA THR A 44 -1.69 -16.61 0.87
C THR A 44 -2.79 -15.95 0.05
N ASN A 45 -3.05 -16.48 -1.15
CA ASN A 45 -4.08 -15.94 -2.03
C ASN A 45 -5.48 -16.03 -1.40
N ARG A 46 -5.82 -17.15 -0.75
CA ARG A 46 -7.08 -17.30 -0.03
C ARG A 46 -7.24 -16.23 1.06
N GLN A 47 -6.20 -16.00 1.86
CA GLN A 47 -6.23 -15.02 2.95
C GLN A 47 -6.30 -13.57 2.45
N LEU A 48 -5.64 -13.26 1.33
CA LEU A 48 -5.71 -11.92 0.72
C LEU A 48 -7.09 -11.62 0.12
N LEU A 49 -7.78 -12.63 -0.42
CA LEU A 49 -9.13 -12.46 -0.97
C LEU A 49 -10.22 -12.42 0.10
N ASP A 50 -9.95 -12.93 1.30
CA ASP A 50 -10.94 -12.94 2.39
C ASP A 50 -10.95 -11.60 3.15
N VAL A 51 -12.10 -10.93 3.08
CA VAL A 51 -12.46 -9.75 3.89
C VAL A 51 -13.69 -10.06 4.76
N GLY A 52 -13.86 -11.34 5.10
CA GLY A 52 -15.05 -11.89 5.73
C GLY A 52 -14.74 -12.60 7.04
N GLU A 53 -15.42 -13.73 7.27
CA GLU A 53 -15.39 -14.45 8.54
C GLU A 53 -14.01 -15.00 8.88
N GLU A 54 -13.21 -15.45 7.89
CA GLU A 54 -11.90 -16.02 8.17
C GLU A 54 -10.93 -14.94 8.71
N ARG A 55 -10.88 -13.78 8.07
CA ARG A 55 -10.08 -12.63 8.52
C ARG A 55 -10.51 -12.19 9.91
N LEU A 56 -11.81 -12.03 10.16
CA LEU A 56 -12.33 -11.63 11.46
C LEU A 56 -11.99 -12.63 12.56
N ALA A 57 -12.14 -13.93 12.29
CA ALA A 57 -11.77 -14.98 13.25
C ALA A 57 -10.27 -14.95 13.58
N ARG A 58 -9.42 -14.65 12.59
CA ARG A 58 -7.97 -14.46 12.83
C ARG A 58 -7.69 -13.20 13.63
N MET A 59 -8.36 -12.09 13.33
CA MET A 59 -8.25 -10.85 14.10
C MET A 59 -8.60 -11.09 15.56
N ASP A 60 -9.72 -11.75 15.83
CA ASP A 60 -10.17 -12.10 17.18
C ASP A 60 -9.16 -13.01 17.91
N ALA A 61 -8.62 -14.02 17.22
CA ALA A 61 -7.62 -14.93 17.78
C ALA A 61 -6.27 -14.25 18.08
N MET A 62 -5.93 -13.18 17.35
CA MET A 62 -4.67 -12.42 17.53
C MET A 62 -4.83 -11.20 18.45
N GLY A 63 -6.06 -10.89 18.91
CA GLY A 63 -6.33 -9.69 19.70
C GLY A 63 -6.23 -8.40 18.88
N VAL A 64 -6.57 -8.44 17.59
CA VAL A 64 -6.62 -7.26 16.71
C VAL A 64 -8.06 -6.73 16.67
N ASP A 65 -8.27 -5.55 17.24
CA ASP A 65 -9.60 -4.95 17.32
C ASP A 65 -10.04 -4.35 15.98
N PHE A 66 -9.11 -3.77 15.23
CA PHE A 66 -9.39 -3.02 14.01
C PHE A 66 -8.28 -3.15 12.96
N GLN A 67 -8.65 -3.19 11.68
CA GLN A 67 -7.71 -3.20 10.55
C GLN A 67 -8.01 -2.06 9.57
N VAL A 68 -6.96 -1.39 9.08
CA VAL A 68 -7.05 -0.54 7.88
C VAL A 68 -6.61 -1.37 6.68
N LEU A 69 -7.59 -1.74 5.85
CA LEU A 69 -7.40 -2.60 4.70
C LEU A 69 -6.74 -1.83 3.54
N SER A 70 -5.89 -2.51 2.78
CA SER A 70 -5.20 -1.93 1.63
C SER A 70 -5.00 -2.97 0.52
N ILE A 71 -5.06 -2.56 -0.74
CA ILE A 71 -4.71 -3.45 -1.85
C ILE A 71 -3.21 -3.77 -1.78
N THR A 72 -2.85 -5.05 -1.88
CA THR A 72 -1.46 -5.51 -1.83
C THR A 72 -0.61 -5.01 -3.02
N ALA A 73 0.71 -5.06 -2.87
CA ALA A 73 1.64 -4.68 -3.92
C ALA A 73 1.43 -5.49 -5.22
N PRO A 74 1.56 -4.84 -6.40
CA PRO A 74 1.92 -3.44 -6.63
C PRO A 74 0.71 -2.50 -6.82
N GLY A 75 -0.47 -2.89 -6.31
CA GLY A 75 -1.73 -2.19 -6.58
C GLY A 75 -2.00 -2.07 -8.07
N THR A 76 -2.41 -0.88 -8.51
CA THR A 76 -2.66 -0.58 -9.93
C THR A 76 -1.48 0.16 -10.60
N GLN A 77 -0.37 0.39 -9.91
CA GLN A 77 0.72 1.27 -10.38
C GLN A 77 1.53 0.71 -11.58
N GLN A 78 1.48 -0.61 -11.78
CA GLN A 78 2.18 -1.28 -12.89
C GLN A 78 1.24 -1.60 -14.07
N LEU A 79 -0.02 -1.15 -14.03
CA LEU A 79 -0.96 -1.33 -15.12
C LEU A 79 -0.90 -0.15 -16.12
N PRO A 80 -1.27 -0.35 -17.39
CA PRO A 80 -1.58 0.75 -18.30
C PRO A 80 -2.73 1.61 -17.76
N PRO A 81 -2.76 2.94 -17.99
CA PRO A 81 -3.81 3.83 -17.51
C PRO A 81 -5.25 3.34 -17.78
N ALA A 82 -5.49 2.81 -18.99
CA ALA A 82 -6.80 2.31 -19.40
C ALA A 82 -7.32 1.12 -18.58
N LEU A 83 -6.42 0.35 -17.94
CA LEU A 83 -6.76 -0.72 -17.01
C LEU A 83 -6.69 -0.23 -15.56
N ALA A 84 -5.70 0.60 -15.22
CA ALA A 84 -5.45 1.07 -13.87
C ALA A 84 -6.66 1.82 -13.28
N VAL A 85 -7.26 2.74 -14.05
CA VAL A 85 -8.37 3.58 -13.59
C VAL A 85 -9.62 2.76 -13.21
N PRO A 86 -10.21 1.94 -14.11
CA PRO A 86 -11.38 1.15 -13.75
C PRO A 86 -11.07 0.12 -12.65
N LEU A 87 -9.92 -0.55 -12.68
CA LEU A 87 -9.57 -1.55 -11.67
C LEU A 87 -9.30 -0.94 -10.28
N ALA A 88 -8.80 0.29 -10.22
CA ALA A 88 -8.66 1.00 -8.95
C ALA A 88 -10.05 1.31 -8.35
N ARG A 89 -10.99 1.81 -9.18
CA ARG A 89 -12.37 2.06 -8.74
C ARG A 89 -13.05 0.80 -8.23
N ASP A 90 -13.00 -0.29 -9.00
CA ASP A 90 -13.59 -1.57 -8.61
C ASP A 90 -12.97 -2.11 -7.30
N ALA A 91 -11.66 -1.94 -7.13
CA ALA A 91 -10.96 -2.36 -5.92
C ALA A 91 -11.33 -1.51 -4.70
N ASN A 92 -11.46 -0.19 -4.86
CA ASN A 92 -11.90 0.71 -3.80
C ASN A 92 -13.38 0.47 -3.45
N ASP A 93 -14.25 0.20 -4.43
CA ASP A 93 -15.65 -0.13 -4.16
C ASP A 93 -15.80 -1.46 -3.40
N PHE A 94 -14.96 -2.45 -3.71
CA PHE A 94 -14.86 -3.70 -2.96
C PHE A 94 -14.42 -3.47 -1.50
N LEU A 95 -13.40 -2.64 -1.28
CA LEU A 95 -12.93 -2.26 0.05
C LEU A 95 -14.01 -1.50 0.83
N ALA A 96 -14.71 -0.56 0.18
CA ALA A 96 -15.81 0.18 0.77
C ALA A 96 -16.97 -0.74 1.18
N ASP A 97 -17.26 -1.78 0.39
CA ASP A 97 -18.24 -2.80 0.77
C ASP A 97 -17.81 -3.60 2.00
N ALA A 98 -16.53 -4.00 2.07
CA ALA A 98 -15.99 -4.66 3.26
C ALA A 98 -16.11 -3.78 4.51
N VAL A 99 -15.72 -2.51 4.41
CA VAL A 99 -15.85 -1.52 5.50
C VAL A 99 -17.31 -1.35 5.91
N ARG A 100 -18.23 -1.14 4.96
CA ARG A 100 -19.66 -0.96 5.26
C ARG A 100 -20.29 -2.16 5.96
N ARG A 101 -19.84 -3.38 5.63
CA ARG A 101 -20.33 -4.60 6.30
C ARG A 101 -19.86 -4.69 7.74
N ARG A 102 -18.67 -4.19 8.07
CA ARG A 102 -18.04 -4.28 9.40
C ARG A 102 -17.33 -2.96 9.79
N PRO A 103 -18.05 -1.83 9.92
CA PRO A 103 -17.44 -0.53 10.18
C PRO A 103 -16.84 -0.44 11.60
N ASP A 104 -17.22 -1.36 12.48
CA ASP A 104 -16.63 -1.54 13.81
C ASP A 104 -15.25 -2.21 13.78
N ARG A 105 -14.88 -2.85 12.66
CA ARG A 105 -13.65 -3.65 12.51
C ARG A 105 -12.72 -3.17 11.41
N PHE A 106 -13.22 -2.44 10.41
CA PHE A 106 -12.45 -2.06 9.23
C PHE A 106 -12.53 -0.59 8.89
N ALA A 107 -11.40 -0.05 8.42
CA ALA A 107 -11.33 1.12 7.53
C ALA A 107 -10.50 0.73 6.30
N ALA A 108 -10.28 1.65 5.36
CA ALA A 108 -9.51 1.36 4.17
C ALA A 108 -8.61 2.52 3.72
N PHE A 109 -7.47 2.16 3.14
CA PHE A 109 -6.66 3.03 2.30
C PHE A 109 -6.98 2.79 0.83
N ALA A 110 -7.12 3.86 0.06
CA ALA A 110 -7.36 3.79 -1.37
C ALA A 110 -6.15 3.19 -2.11
N THR A 111 -6.42 2.37 -3.13
CA THR A 111 -5.47 2.13 -4.22
C THR A 111 -5.68 3.19 -5.29
N LEU A 112 -4.60 3.76 -5.81
CA LEU A 112 -4.69 4.86 -6.77
C LEU A 112 -4.11 4.48 -8.14
N PRO A 113 -4.78 4.83 -9.25
CA PRO A 113 -4.29 4.59 -10.61
C PRO A 113 -3.19 5.58 -10.99
N THR A 114 -2.05 5.53 -10.32
CA THR A 114 -0.91 6.46 -10.52
C THR A 114 -0.37 6.59 -11.95
N PRO A 115 -0.56 5.63 -12.89
CA PRO A 115 -0.26 5.85 -14.31
C PRO A 115 -1.08 6.97 -14.96
N ALA A 116 -2.21 7.36 -14.35
CA ALA A 116 -3.04 8.52 -14.70
C ALA A 116 -3.15 9.46 -13.47
N PRO A 117 -2.16 10.32 -13.21
CA PRO A 117 -2.06 11.07 -11.94
C PRO A 117 -3.26 11.95 -11.61
N GLU A 118 -3.89 12.57 -12.60
CA GLU A 118 -5.09 13.37 -12.42
C GLU A 118 -6.27 12.50 -11.98
N ALA A 119 -6.48 11.35 -12.65
CA ALA A 119 -7.48 10.38 -12.26
C ALA A 119 -7.19 9.75 -10.88
N ALA A 120 -5.91 9.64 -10.50
CA ALA A 120 -5.50 9.19 -9.18
C ALA A 120 -5.86 10.21 -8.08
N ALA A 121 -5.68 11.50 -8.35
CA ALA A 121 -6.10 12.57 -7.44
C ALA A 121 -7.64 12.63 -7.31
N GLU A 122 -8.37 12.49 -8.41
CA GLU A 122 -9.83 12.40 -8.39
C GLU A 122 -10.34 11.17 -7.62
N GLU A 123 -9.70 10.02 -7.82
CA GLU A 123 -10.08 8.79 -7.11
C GLU A 123 -9.78 8.87 -5.61
N LEU A 124 -8.70 9.54 -5.21
CA LEU A 124 -8.43 9.81 -3.80
C LEU A 124 -9.55 10.66 -3.17
N ARG A 125 -9.95 11.75 -3.83
CA ARG A 125 -11.06 12.60 -3.37
C ARG A 125 -12.34 11.79 -3.23
N ARG A 126 -12.71 11.00 -4.24
CA ARG A 126 -13.88 10.11 -4.16
C ARG A 126 -13.81 9.15 -2.98
N CYS A 127 -12.66 8.50 -2.78
CA CYS A 127 -12.51 7.54 -1.70
C CYS A 127 -12.67 8.20 -0.32
N VAL A 128 -12.12 9.39 -0.12
CA VAL A 128 -12.22 10.11 1.15
C VAL A 128 -13.62 10.71 1.34
N ASP A 129 -14.11 11.46 0.36
CA ASP A 129 -15.34 12.25 0.47
C ASP A 129 -16.62 11.41 0.36
N GLU A 130 -16.61 10.31 -0.41
CA GLU A 130 -17.80 9.51 -0.69
C GLU A 130 -17.76 8.11 -0.04
N LEU A 131 -16.57 7.57 0.25
CA LEU A 131 -16.39 6.21 0.78
C LEU A 131 -15.81 6.14 2.19
N ASP A 132 -15.54 7.30 2.81
CA ASP A 132 -14.97 7.43 4.17
C ASP A 132 -13.59 6.74 4.33
N PHE A 133 -12.78 6.70 3.26
CA PHE A 133 -11.42 6.14 3.35
C PHE A 133 -10.51 7.07 4.12
N VAL A 134 -9.53 6.49 4.82
CA VAL A 134 -8.66 7.21 5.76
C VAL A 134 -7.32 7.63 5.16
N GLY A 135 -7.19 7.57 3.83
CA GLY A 135 -5.97 7.90 3.07
C GLY A 135 -5.77 6.98 1.87
N ALA A 136 -4.52 6.86 1.40
CA ALA A 136 -4.16 5.95 0.32
C ALA A 136 -2.86 5.19 0.59
N MET A 137 -2.73 4.03 -0.05
CA MET A 137 -1.48 3.28 -0.10
C MET A 137 -0.89 3.36 -1.51
N LEU A 138 0.37 3.77 -1.57
CA LEU A 138 1.18 3.87 -2.78
C LEU A 138 2.41 2.97 -2.66
N PHE A 139 3.01 2.70 -3.82
CA PHE A 139 4.25 1.94 -3.94
C PHE A 139 5.34 2.82 -4.56
N PRO A 140 6.64 2.47 -4.45
CA PRO A 140 7.75 3.36 -4.76
C PRO A 140 7.73 4.00 -6.15
N ARG A 141 7.14 3.30 -7.14
CA ARG A 141 7.21 3.69 -8.56
C ARG A 141 5.97 3.34 -9.38
N THR A 142 5.75 4.16 -10.39
CA THR A 142 4.80 3.95 -11.50
C THR A 142 5.63 3.74 -12.77
N GLY A 143 5.70 2.50 -13.26
CA GLY A 143 6.71 2.15 -14.28
C GLY A 143 8.12 2.52 -13.80
N GLU A 144 8.84 3.35 -14.57
CA GLU A 144 10.19 3.84 -14.22
C GLU A 144 10.20 5.12 -13.38
N LYS A 145 9.05 5.74 -13.15
CA LYS A 145 8.95 7.02 -12.43
C LYS A 145 8.72 6.79 -10.95
N TYR A 146 9.61 7.31 -10.12
CA TYR A 146 9.38 7.41 -8.68
C TYR A 146 8.28 8.43 -8.35
N LEU A 147 7.77 8.35 -7.13
CA LEU A 147 6.69 9.23 -6.68
C LEU A 147 7.07 10.73 -6.65
N ASP A 148 8.34 11.09 -6.54
CA ASP A 148 8.79 12.49 -6.61
C ASP A 148 8.77 13.09 -8.03
N HIS A 149 8.58 12.26 -9.06
CA HIS A 149 8.45 12.75 -10.42
C HIS A 149 7.29 13.76 -10.53
N THR A 150 7.51 14.87 -11.22
CA THR A 150 6.58 16.02 -11.25
C THR A 150 5.17 15.67 -11.73
N SER A 151 5.01 14.62 -12.54
CA SER A 151 3.70 14.13 -12.98
C SER A 151 2.83 13.61 -11.83
N HIS A 152 3.41 13.15 -10.70
CA HIS A 152 2.63 12.64 -9.57
C HIS A 152 2.17 13.73 -8.59
N ARG A 153 2.55 15.00 -8.82
CA ARG A 153 2.17 16.13 -7.95
C ARG A 153 0.67 16.21 -7.62
N PRO A 154 -0.28 15.98 -8.57
CA PRO A 154 -1.71 16.06 -8.26
C PRO A 154 -2.15 15.13 -7.12
N ILE A 155 -1.49 13.98 -6.95
CA ILE A 155 -1.81 13.01 -5.89
C ILE A 155 -1.46 13.58 -4.51
N PHE A 156 -0.28 14.18 -4.40
CA PHE A 156 0.20 14.79 -3.15
C PHE A 156 -0.57 16.06 -2.80
N GLU A 157 -0.92 16.86 -3.80
CA GLU A 157 -1.78 18.03 -3.62
C GLU A 157 -3.16 17.61 -3.10
N ALA A 158 -3.81 16.63 -3.72
CA ALA A 158 -5.10 16.11 -3.25
C ALA A 158 -5.02 15.54 -1.83
N ALA A 159 -3.97 14.77 -1.49
CA ALA A 159 -3.81 14.24 -0.14
C ALA A 159 -3.65 15.35 0.92
N ALA A 160 -2.91 16.41 0.58
CA ALA A 160 -2.73 17.57 1.46
C ALA A 160 -4.00 18.42 1.60
N GLU A 161 -4.78 18.57 0.53
CA GLU A 161 -6.10 19.24 0.54
C GLU A 161 -7.12 18.51 1.40
N LEU A 162 -7.12 17.17 1.32
CA LEU A 162 -8.02 16.28 2.07
C LEU A 162 -7.57 16.04 3.52
N ASP A 163 -6.37 16.46 3.89
CA ASP A 163 -5.74 16.21 5.20
C ASP A 163 -5.70 14.71 5.56
N VAL A 164 -5.34 13.87 4.59
CA VAL A 164 -5.22 12.42 4.77
C VAL A 164 -3.79 11.90 4.49
N PRO A 165 -3.34 10.86 5.20
CA PRO A 165 -2.01 10.30 4.98
C PRO A 165 -1.89 9.51 3.67
N LEU A 166 -0.66 9.53 3.14
CA LEU A 166 -0.21 8.59 2.12
C LEU A 166 0.73 7.55 2.76
N TYR A 167 0.34 6.29 2.72
CA TYR A 167 1.18 5.16 3.12
C TYR A 167 2.08 4.76 1.96
N ILE A 168 3.39 4.75 2.13
CA ILE A 168 4.33 4.22 1.12
C ILE A 168 4.70 2.79 1.52
N HIS A 169 4.03 1.83 0.90
CA HIS A 169 4.34 0.42 1.08
C HIS A 169 5.51 0.04 0.16
N PRO A 170 6.42 -0.88 0.56
CA PRO A 170 7.48 -1.34 -0.31
C PRO A 170 7.04 -1.93 -1.64
N GLY A 171 7.96 -1.91 -2.61
CA GLY A 171 7.79 -2.52 -3.92
C GLY A 171 9.10 -3.08 -4.44
N LEU A 172 9.02 -3.89 -5.49
CA LEU A 172 10.21 -4.46 -6.11
C LEU A 172 11.07 -3.36 -6.77
N PRO A 173 12.38 -3.31 -6.46
CA PRO A 173 13.33 -2.51 -7.22
C PRO A 173 13.32 -2.91 -8.69
N ILE A 174 13.68 -1.98 -9.58
CA ILE A 174 13.73 -2.26 -11.03
C ILE A 174 14.74 -3.37 -11.34
N ALA A 175 14.53 -4.09 -12.46
CA ALA A 175 15.34 -5.24 -12.85
C ALA A 175 16.85 -4.95 -12.84
N ALA A 176 17.29 -3.82 -13.40
CA ALA A 176 18.70 -3.44 -13.41
C ALA A 176 19.32 -3.30 -12.01
N VAL A 177 18.56 -2.78 -11.03
CA VAL A 177 19.02 -2.68 -9.64
C VAL A 177 19.07 -4.07 -8.99
N ARG A 178 18.08 -4.92 -9.29
CA ARG A 178 18.07 -6.31 -8.78
C ARG A 178 19.22 -7.14 -9.33
N ASP A 179 19.52 -7.00 -10.61
CA ASP A 179 20.64 -7.67 -11.28
C ASP A 179 21.97 -7.22 -10.69
N ALA A 180 22.12 -5.92 -10.40
CA ALA A 180 23.36 -5.37 -9.86
C ALA A 180 23.56 -5.62 -8.36
N CYS A 181 22.49 -5.47 -7.56
CA CYS A 181 22.60 -5.38 -6.10
C CYS A 181 22.09 -6.60 -5.34
N TYR A 182 21.19 -7.39 -5.94
CA TYR A 182 20.47 -8.47 -5.24
C TYR A 182 20.63 -9.85 -5.90
N SER A 183 21.53 -9.96 -6.89
CA SER A 183 21.80 -11.18 -7.64
C SER A 183 23.15 -11.81 -7.26
N GLY A 184 23.36 -13.05 -7.69
CA GLY A 184 24.57 -13.84 -7.40
C GLY A 184 24.36 -15.05 -6.49
N PHE A 185 23.12 -15.29 -6.04
CA PHE A 185 22.75 -16.45 -5.23
C PHE A 185 21.66 -17.29 -5.92
N SER A 186 21.03 -18.20 -5.16
CA SER A 186 19.87 -18.96 -5.62
C SER A 186 18.69 -18.04 -5.94
N PRO A 187 17.77 -18.42 -6.86
CA PRO A 187 16.61 -17.58 -7.20
C PRO A 187 15.77 -17.16 -5.98
N SER A 188 15.54 -18.07 -5.03
CA SER A 188 14.81 -17.76 -3.79
C SER A 188 15.58 -16.81 -2.88
N THR A 189 16.90 -16.94 -2.80
CA THR A 189 17.75 -16.03 -2.02
C THR A 189 17.79 -14.64 -2.64
N ASN A 190 17.93 -14.54 -3.97
CA ASN A 190 17.90 -13.26 -4.68
C ASN A 190 16.55 -12.56 -4.48
N LEU A 191 15.44 -13.30 -4.59
CA LEU A 191 14.10 -12.74 -4.38
C LEU A 191 13.91 -12.27 -2.94
N MET A 192 14.30 -13.08 -1.94
CA MET A 192 14.20 -12.68 -0.53
C MET A 192 15.04 -11.44 -0.24
N LEU A 193 16.28 -11.38 -0.74
CA LEU A 193 17.16 -10.23 -0.56
C LEU A 193 16.61 -8.97 -1.25
N ALA A 194 16.00 -9.10 -2.44
CA ALA A 194 15.36 -8.00 -3.16
C ALA A 194 13.99 -7.58 -2.57
N THR A 195 13.45 -8.36 -1.64
CA THR A 195 12.14 -8.10 -0.99
C THR A 195 12.36 -7.91 0.51
N GLY A 196 11.68 -8.68 1.37
CA GLY A 196 11.67 -8.49 2.83
C GLY A 196 13.01 -8.74 3.53
N GLY A 197 14.03 -9.23 2.82
CA GLY A 197 15.38 -9.32 3.34
C GLY A 197 16.13 -7.98 3.36
N TRP A 198 15.90 -7.11 2.38
CA TRP A 198 16.54 -5.78 2.31
C TRP A 198 15.93 -4.84 1.26
N GLY A 199 15.71 -5.33 0.04
CA GLY A 199 15.39 -4.49 -1.12
C GLY A 199 14.10 -3.68 -0.97
N TRP A 200 13.08 -4.24 -0.32
CA TRP A 200 11.84 -3.53 0.01
C TRP A 200 12.09 -2.28 0.86
N HIS A 201 12.90 -2.42 1.91
CA HIS A 201 13.23 -1.32 2.82
C HIS A 201 14.08 -0.25 2.14
N ALA A 202 15.05 -0.67 1.33
CA ALA A 202 15.88 0.23 0.56
C ALA A 202 15.05 1.07 -0.43
N GLU A 203 14.09 0.44 -1.14
CA GLU A 203 13.27 1.09 -2.16
C GLU A 203 12.25 2.08 -1.55
N ALA A 204 11.54 1.67 -0.49
CA ALA A 204 10.59 2.53 0.20
C ALA A 204 11.29 3.69 0.93
N GLY A 205 12.40 3.41 1.63
CA GLY A 205 13.23 4.42 2.27
C GLY A 205 13.81 5.43 1.28
N LEU A 206 14.31 4.96 0.13
CA LEU A 206 14.78 5.84 -0.95
C LEU A 206 13.65 6.74 -1.45
N THR A 207 12.45 6.20 -1.65
CA THR A 207 11.29 6.98 -2.10
C THR A 207 10.95 8.11 -1.14
N ALA A 208 10.95 7.83 0.17
CA ALA A 208 10.74 8.86 1.19
C ALA A 208 11.80 9.97 1.11
N LEU A 209 13.08 9.62 1.01
CA LEU A 209 14.17 10.59 0.86
C LEU A 209 14.02 11.42 -0.42
N ARG A 210 13.63 10.79 -1.54
CA ARG A 210 13.39 11.50 -2.81
C ARG A 210 12.26 12.52 -2.68
N LEU A 211 11.16 12.18 -2.01
CA LEU A 211 10.05 13.12 -1.77
C LEU A 211 10.50 14.32 -0.93
N ILE A 212 11.32 14.10 0.11
CA ILE A 212 11.92 15.17 0.92
C ILE A 212 12.81 16.06 0.06
N LEU A 213 13.77 15.48 -0.65
CA LEU A 213 14.75 16.23 -1.46
C LEU A 213 14.10 16.95 -2.66
N ALA A 214 12.98 16.42 -3.17
CA ALA A 214 12.18 17.08 -4.20
C ALA A 214 11.34 18.25 -3.65
N GLY A 215 11.41 18.56 -2.35
CA GLY A 215 10.65 19.63 -1.70
C GLY A 215 9.15 19.38 -1.67
N THR A 216 8.72 18.11 -1.61
CA THR A 216 7.28 17.77 -1.58
C THR A 216 6.61 18.29 -0.32
N PHE A 217 7.26 18.13 0.83
CA PHE A 217 6.80 18.65 2.11
C PHE A 217 6.97 20.17 2.24
N ASP A 218 7.91 20.79 1.50
CA ASP A 218 8.02 22.25 1.43
C ASP A 218 6.81 22.86 0.70
N ARG A 219 6.31 22.19 -0.34
CA ARG A 219 5.10 22.60 -1.07
C ARG A 219 3.81 22.30 -0.32
N HIS A 220 3.78 21.20 0.43
CA HIS A 220 2.62 20.74 1.18
C HIS A 220 3.00 20.44 2.64
N PRO A 221 3.16 21.46 3.50
CA PRO A 221 3.65 21.28 4.87
C PRO A 221 2.73 20.45 5.77
N SER A 222 1.43 20.33 5.43
CA SER A 222 0.47 19.48 6.14
C SER A 222 0.47 18.02 5.69
N LEU A 223 1.14 17.69 4.57
CA LEU A 223 1.11 16.34 4.01
C LEU A 223 1.70 15.33 4.99
N GLN A 224 0.93 14.28 5.29
CA GLN A 224 1.34 13.18 6.15
C GLN A 224 1.81 11.98 5.31
N LEU A 225 2.96 11.43 5.69
CA LEU A 225 3.50 10.20 5.11
C LEU A 225 3.56 9.12 6.19
N VAL A 226 3.11 7.91 5.86
CA VAL A 226 3.27 6.72 6.71
C VAL A 226 4.25 5.76 6.05
N LEU A 227 5.19 5.25 6.84
CA LEU A 227 6.15 4.23 6.43
C LEU A 227 6.02 3.03 7.36
N GLY A 228 5.96 1.84 6.76
CA GLY A 228 5.95 0.58 7.47
C GLY A 228 7.32 0.24 8.06
N HIS A 229 7.44 -0.99 8.55
CA HIS A 229 8.73 -1.61 8.86
C HIS A 229 9.65 -0.75 9.75
N MET A 230 9.08 -0.04 10.73
CA MET A 230 9.80 0.90 11.63
C MET A 230 10.50 2.06 10.89
N GLY A 231 9.84 2.63 9.88
CA GLY A 231 10.41 3.71 9.05
C GLY A 231 11.40 3.17 8.01
N GLU A 232 11.23 1.91 7.60
CA GLU A 232 12.05 1.14 6.66
C GLU A 232 13.52 1.02 7.10
N ILE A 233 14.31 2.06 6.86
CA ILE A 233 15.73 2.15 7.22
C ILE A 233 15.97 3.17 8.36
N GLY A 234 14.94 3.41 9.19
CA GLY A 234 15.01 4.32 10.33
C GLY A 234 14.70 5.79 9.99
N ILE A 235 13.97 6.06 8.91
CA ILE A 235 13.45 7.40 8.63
C ILE A 235 12.24 7.60 9.55
N ALA A 236 12.50 8.05 10.77
CA ALA A 236 11.46 8.61 11.63
C ALA A 236 11.37 10.11 11.33
N PRO A 237 10.36 10.59 10.57
CA PRO A 237 10.12 12.01 10.50
C PRO A 237 9.67 12.47 11.90
N ARG A 238 10.57 13.14 12.62
CA ARG A 238 10.14 14.20 13.54
C ARG A 238 10.03 15.45 12.70
N ILE A 239 8.79 15.87 12.44
CA ILE A 239 8.47 17.25 12.09
C ILE A 239 7.49 17.73 13.16
#